data_AF-A0A951MFZ4-F1
#
_entry.id   AF-A0A951MFZ4-F1
#
_cell.length_a   1.000
_cell.length_b   1.000
_cell.length_c   1.000
_cell.angle_alpha   90.00
_cell.angle_beta   90.00
_cell.angle_gamma   90.00
#
_symmetry.space_group_name_H-M   'P 1'
#
loop_
_entity.id
_entity.type
_entity.pdbx_description
1 polymer ?
#
loop_
_entity_poly.entity_id
_entity_poly.type
_entity_poly.pdbx_seq_one_letter_code
_entity_poly.pdbx_strand_id
1 'polypeptide(L)'
;MAEVTVKQFADALGVPVDRLLTQLGDAGLKVSSAEESINDEQKLQLLTHLRRSHGKEGAAGANEPRKITLNRRSVSELKLAGSQGKSKTVSVEVRKKRTYVKRSALE
;
A
#
# COMPACT_ATOMS: atom_id res chain seq x y z
N MET A 1 26.21 19.54 7.87
CA MET A 1 26.37 20.10 9.22
C MET A 1 25.36 21.23 9.41
N ALA A 2 24.11 20.84 9.65
CA ALA A 2 23.07 21.72 10.16
C ALA A 2 22.30 20.92 11.23
N GLU A 3 22.67 21.15 12.49
CA GLU A 3 21.92 20.64 13.62
C GLU A 3 20.60 21.42 13.71
N VAL A 4 19.47 20.70 13.59
CA VAL A 4 18.13 21.29 13.65
C VAL A 4 17.36 20.57 14.74
N THR A 5 16.65 21.30 15.59
CA THR A 5 15.83 20.68 16.64
C THR A 5 14.66 19.90 16.05
N VAL A 6 14.21 18.85 16.74
CA VAL A 6 13.03 18.05 16.32
C VAL A 6 11.82 18.95 16.09
N LYS A 7 11.59 19.95 16.94
CA LYS A 7 10.51 20.93 16.80
C LYS A 7 10.59 21.73 15.50
N GLN A 8 11.75 22.31 15.21
CA GLN A 8 11.98 23.06 13.96
C GLN A 8 11.85 22.17 12.72
N PHE A 9 12.28 20.91 12.81
CA PHE A 9 12.16 19.95 11.73
C PHE A 9 10.70 19.53 11.48
N ALA A 10 9.94 19.30 12.55
CA ALA A 10 8.51 19.01 12.49
C ALA A 10 7.73 20.16 11.83
N ASP A 11 8.01 21.41 12.23
CA ASP A 11 7.39 22.61 11.67
C ASP A 11 7.70 22.76 10.17
N ALA A 12 8.95 22.49 9.76
CA ALA A 12 9.36 22.55 8.35
C ALA A 12 8.66 21.48 7.48
N LEU A 13 8.36 20.31 8.05
CA LEU A 13 7.64 19.22 7.36
C LEU A 13 6.11 19.35 7.46
N GLY A 14 5.60 20.24 8.31
CA GLY A 14 4.17 20.36 8.60
C GLY A 14 3.58 19.11 9.28
N VAL A 15 4.41 18.34 9.98
CA VAL A 15 4.01 17.11 10.68
C VAL A 15 4.00 17.39 12.19
N PRO A 16 3.00 16.93 12.95
CA PRO A 16 3.00 17.12 14.39
C PRO A 16 4.20 16.41 15.05
N VAL A 17 4.78 17.07 16.07
CA VAL A 17 5.99 16.62 16.77
C VAL A 17 5.84 15.18 17.28
N ASP A 18 4.68 14.84 17.83
CA ASP A 18 4.41 13.49 18.35
C ASP A 18 4.53 12.42 17.27
N ARG A 19 4.06 12.71 16.04
CA ARG A 19 4.18 11.78 14.91
C ARG A 19 5.63 11.62 14.49
N LEU A 20 6.38 12.71 14.44
CA LEU A 20 7.78 12.66 14.09
C LEU A 20 8.59 11.84 15.11
N LEU A 21 8.32 12.01 16.41
CA LEU A 21 8.95 11.21 17.48
C LEU A 21 8.64 9.71 17.31
N THR A 22 7.39 9.35 17.00
CA THR A 22 7.05 7.94 16.72
C THR A 22 7.83 7.39 15.52
N GLN A 23 7.96 8.16 14.44
CA GLN A 23 8.68 7.72 13.24
C GLN A 23 10.19 7.62 13.46
N LEU A 24 10.76 8.51 14.26
CA LEU A 24 12.16 8.44 14.67
C LEU A 24 12.41 7.19 15.53
N GLY A 25 11.50 6.88 16.47
CA GLY A 25 11.53 5.66 17.26
C GLY A 25 11.46 4.39 16.40
N ASP A 26 10.54 4.35 15.44
CA ASP A 26 10.39 3.24 14.49
C ASP A 26 11.64 3.06 13.60
N ALA A 27 12.33 4.16 13.28
CA ALA A 27 13.60 4.15 12.55
C ALA A 27 14.80 3.71 13.42
N GLY A 28 14.60 3.43 14.71
CA GLY A 28 15.65 3.03 15.65
C GLY A 28 16.46 4.17 16.24
N LEU A 29 16.01 5.42 16.05
CA LEU A 29 16.64 6.61 16.62
C LEU A 29 16.06 6.86 18.02
N LYS A 30 16.93 6.86 19.04
CA LYS A 30 16.55 7.10 20.45
C LYS A 30 16.37 8.60 20.74
N VAL A 31 15.50 9.26 19.97
CA VAL A 31 15.16 10.67 20.18
C VAL A 31 13.91 10.73 21.05
N SER A 32 14.03 11.32 22.24
CA SER A 32 13.00 11.23 23.28
C SER A 32 12.30 12.57 23.55
N SER A 33 12.87 13.67 23.07
CA SER A 33 12.39 15.02 23.37
C SER A 33 12.31 15.90 22.13
N ALA A 34 11.37 16.86 22.14
CA ALA A 34 11.17 17.84 21.08
C ALA A 34 12.33 18.87 20.97
N GLU A 35 13.12 19.00 22.04
CA GLU A 35 14.27 19.92 22.14
C GLU A 35 15.57 19.30 21.60
N GLU A 36 15.57 17.99 21.34
CA GLU A 36 16.78 17.28 20.90
C GLU A 36 17.17 17.69 19.47
N SER A 37 18.47 17.79 19.19
CA SER A 37 18.98 18.14 17.87
C SER A 37 19.10 16.91 16.98
N ILE A 38 18.68 17.06 15.72
CA ILE A 38 18.77 16.03 14.69
C ILE A 38 19.94 16.34 13.74
N ASN A 39 20.82 15.36 13.56
CA ASN A 39 21.92 15.44 12.60
C ASN A 39 21.50 14.94 11.19
N ASP A 40 22.27 15.27 10.17
CA ASP A 40 21.96 14.92 8.78
C ASP A 40 21.92 13.39 8.54
N GLU A 41 22.72 12.63 9.28
CA GLU A 41 22.71 11.15 9.26
C GLU A 41 21.37 10.56 9.75
N GLN A 42 20.80 11.15 10.81
CA GLN A 42 19.53 10.72 11.37
C GLN A 42 18.37 11.04 10.42
N LYS A 43 18.43 12.18 9.72
CA LYS A 43 17.47 12.53 8.66
C LYS A 43 17.51 11.50 7.52
N LEU A 44 18.70 11.05 7.12
CA LEU A 44 18.88 10.02 6.09
C LEU A 44 18.33 8.66 6.55
N GLN A 45 18.57 8.26 7.80
CA GLN A 45 18.01 7.01 8.35
C GLN A 45 16.48 7.03 8.38
N LEU A 46 15.88 8.14 8.83
CA LEU A 46 14.43 8.33 8.77
C LEU A 46 13.91 8.22 7.33
N LEU A 47 14.58 8.88 6.37
CA LEU A 47 14.21 8.80 4.95
C LEU A 47 14.27 7.37 4.41
N THR A 48 15.32 6.62 4.73
CA THR A 48 15.46 5.21 4.34
C THR A 48 14.35 4.36 4.94
N HIS A 49 14.04 4.54 6.22
CA HIS A 49 12.93 3.86 6.89
C HIS A 49 11.57 4.15 6.22
N LEU A 50 11.29 5.41 5.92
CA LEU A 50 10.06 5.82 5.24
C LEU A 50 9.99 5.25 3.81
N ARG A 51 11.11 5.24 3.07
CA ARG A 51 11.17 4.62 1.74
C ARG A 51 10.93 3.11 1.78
N ARG A 52 11.42 2.42 2.81
CA ARG A 52 11.17 0.98 3.01
C ARG A 52 9.71 0.72 3.37
N SER A 53 9.15 1.50 4.29
CA SER A 53 7.76 1.38 4.74
C SER A 53 6.75 1.68 3.64
N HIS A 54 7.03 2.68 2.79
CA HIS A 54 6.20 3.03 1.64
C HIS A 54 6.51 2.23 0.37
N GLY A 55 7.32 1.17 0.46
CA GLY A 55 7.62 0.29 -0.68
C GLY A 55 8.43 0.93 -1.80
N LYS A 56 9.08 2.08 -1.56
CA LYS A 56 9.91 2.78 -2.55
C LYS A 56 11.29 2.14 -2.75
N GLU A 57 11.84 1.48 -1.73
CA GLU A 57 12.92 0.48 -1.90
C GLU A 57 12.39 -0.90 -2.34
N GLY A 58 11.08 -0.99 -2.61
CA GLY A 58 10.40 -2.09 -3.30
C GLY A 58 10.14 -1.79 -4.78
N ALA A 59 10.85 -0.81 -5.36
CA ALA A 59 11.07 -0.74 -6.80
C ALA A 59 11.94 -1.91 -7.33
N ALA A 60 12.01 -3.04 -6.62
CA ALA A 60 12.25 -4.39 -7.14
C ALA A 60 11.96 -5.45 -6.04
N GLY A 61 10.74 -6.00 -6.01
CA GLY A 61 10.61 -7.46 -5.96
C GLY A 61 10.40 -8.24 -4.64
N ALA A 62 10.21 -7.65 -3.45
CA ALA A 62 10.15 -8.46 -2.21
C ALA A 62 8.78 -8.61 -1.50
N ASN A 63 7.92 -7.59 -1.46
CA ASN A 63 6.74 -7.63 -0.55
C ASN A 63 5.37 -7.37 -1.18
N GLU A 64 5.28 -7.25 -2.50
CA GLU A 64 3.99 -7.31 -3.20
C GLU A 64 3.82 -8.70 -3.82
N PRO A 65 2.65 -9.34 -3.68
CA PRO A 65 2.41 -10.63 -4.30
C PRO A 65 2.57 -10.49 -5.81
N ARG A 66 3.57 -11.20 -6.37
CA ARG A 66 3.89 -11.21 -7.82
C ARG A 66 2.69 -11.54 -8.71
N LYS A 67 1.66 -12.18 -8.13
CA LYS A 67 0.46 -12.67 -8.79
C LYS A 67 -0.76 -12.44 -7.89
N ILE A 68 -1.77 -11.75 -8.41
CA ILE A 68 -3.08 -11.60 -7.76
C ILE A 68 -4.12 -12.27 -8.64
N THR A 69 -4.88 -13.22 -8.09
CA THR A 69 -5.97 -13.89 -8.81
C THR A 69 -7.31 -13.40 -8.29
N LEU A 70 -8.08 -12.75 -9.16
CA LEU A 70 -9.43 -12.31 -8.86
C LEU A 70 -10.43 -13.35 -9.35
N ASN A 71 -11.25 -13.85 -8.43
CA ASN A 71 -12.38 -14.73 -8.73
C ASN A 71 -13.67 -13.89 -8.72
N ARG A 72 -14.44 -13.92 -9.81
CA ARG A 72 -15.72 -13.23 -9.94
C ARG A 72 -16.82 -14.26 -10.22
N ARG A 73 -17.91 -14.18 -9.46
CA ARG A 73 -19.13 -14.95 -9.67
C ARG A 73 -20.23 -14.00 -10.14
N SER A 74 -20.92 -14.36 -11.22
CA SER A 74 -22.09 -13.64 -11.72
C SER A 74 -23.20 -14.64 -11.94
N VAL A 75 -24.38 -14.38 -11.40
CA VAL A 75 -25.57 -15.21 -11.62
C VAL A 75 -26.50 -14.44 -12.56
N SER A 76 -26.99 -15.10 -13.61
CA SER A 76 -27.89 -14.53 -14.62
C SER A 76 -29.01 -15.52 -14.91
N GLU A 77 -30.24 -15.03 -15.05
CA GLU A 77 -31.38 -15.87 -15.39
C GLU A 77 -31.61 -15.84 -16.91
N LEU A 78 -31.59 -17.02 -17.54
CA LEU A 78 -31.98 -17.19 -18.94
C LEU A 78 -33.46 -17.57 -19.00
N LYS A 79 -34.27 -16.71 -19.62
CA LYS A 79 -35.67 -16.99 -19.92
C LYS A 79 -35.76 -17.62 -21.31
N LEU A 80 -36.12 -18.89 -21.37
CA LEU A 80 -36.32 -19.63 -22.62
C LEU A 80 -37.80 -19.56 -22.98
N ALA A 81 -38.11 -19.04 -24.18
CA ALA A 81 -39.43 -19.14 -24.78
C ALA A 81 -39.59 -20.56 -25.35
N GLY A 82 -40.44 -21.39 -24.74
CA GLY A 82 -40.78 -22.70 -25.27
C GLY A 82 -41.72 -22.61 -26.48
N SER A 83 -41.64 -23.59 -27.38
CA SER A 83 -42.44 -23.70 -28.62
C SER A 83 -43.97 -23.74 -28.41
N GLN A 84 -44.44 -23.97 -27.17
CA GLN A 84 -45.87 -24.01 -26.83
C GLN A 84 -46.15 -23.33 -25.47
N GLY A 85 -45.98 -22.00 -25.39
CA GLY A 85 -46.56 -21.15 -24.33
C GLY A 85 -46.00 -21.31 -22.90
N LYS A 86 -45.16 -22.31 -22.62
CA LYS A 86 -44.48 -22.48 -21.32
C LYS A 86 -43.10 -21.84 -21.37
N SER A 87 -42.91 -20.74 -20.65
CA SER A 87 -41.60 -20.12 -20.44
C SER A 87 -40.85 -20.86 -19.33
N LYS A 88 -39.59 -21.22 -19.58
CA LYS A 88 -38.72 -21.86 -18.58
C LYS A 88 -37.61 -20.88 -18.23
N THR A 89 -37.49 -20.52 -16.96
CA THR A 89 -36.38 -19.70 -16.47
C THR A 89 -35.30 -20.63 -15.91
N VAL A 90 -34.07 -20.45 -16.37
CA VAL A 90 -32.89 -21.22 -15.92
C VAL A 90 -31.91 -20.25 -15.27
N SER A 91 -31.56 -20.50 -14.02
CA SER A 91 -30.49 -19.77 -13.33
C SER A 91 -29.12 -20.25 -13.83
N VAL A 92 -28.35 -19.36 -14.41
CA VAL A 92 -26.99 -19.64 -14.92
C VAL A 92 -25.97 -18.93 -14.04
N GLU A 93 -25.00 -19.68 -13.54
CA GLU A 93 -23.86 -19.12 -12.80
C GLU A 93 -22.61 -19.11 -13.67
N VAL A 94 -22.06 -17.92 -13.90
CA VAL A 94 -20.79 -17.72 -14.59
C VAL A 94 -19.69 -17.43 -13.57
N ARG A 95 -18.64 -18.25 -13.59
CA ARG A 95 -17.43 -18.06 -12.79
C ARG A 95 -16.28 -17.60 -13.70
N LYS A 96 -15.68 -16.46 -13.39
CA LYS A 96 -14.52 -15.90 -14.10
C LYS A 96 -13.31 -15.87 -13.17
N LYS A 97 -12.16 -16.29 -13.68
CA LYS A 97 -10.85 -16.20 -13.03
C LYS A 97 -9.97 -15.26 -13.84
N ARG A 98 -9.51 -14.14 -13.26
CA ARG A 98 -8.54 -13.24 -13.90
C ARG A 98 -7.28 -13.19 -13.05
N THR A 99 -6.15 -13.56 -13.66
CA THR A 99 -4.84 -13.49 -13.03
C THR A 99 -4.15 -12.21 -13.49
N TYR A 100 -3.77 -11.35 -12.56
CA TYR A 100 -2.96 -10.17 -12.81
C TYR A 100 -1.54 -10.42 -12.34
N VAL A 101 -0.58 -10.11 -13.22
CA VAL A 101 0.86 -10.16 -12.95
C VAL A 101 1.39 -8.72 -13.12
N LYS A 102 2.32 -8.31 -12.26
CA LYS A 102 2.93 -6.97 -12.33
C LYS A 102 3.65 -6.83 -13.67
N ARG A 103 3.26 -5.85 -14.49
CA ARG A 103 3.77 -5.67 -15.86
C ARG A 103 5.29 -5.44 -15.92
N SER A 104 5.85 -4.79 -14.90
CA SER A 104 7.30 -4.57 -14.76
C SER A 104 8.12 -5.82 -14.40
N ALA A 105 7.50 -7.00 -14.30
CA ALA A 105 8.18 -8.28 -14.11
C ALA A 105 8.07 -9.19 -15.35
N LEU A 106 7.44 -8.69 -16.42
CA LEU A 106 7.22 -9.38 -17.70
C LEU A 106 7.99 -8.72 -18.85
N GLU A 107 8.32 -7.44 -18.72
CA GLU A 107 9.36 -6.73 -19.50
C GLU A 107 10.69 -6.77 -18.72
#